data_AF-A0A8C3YWL5-F1
#
_entry.id   AF-A0A8C3YWL5-F1
#
_cell.length_a   1.000
_cell.length_b   1.000
_cell.length_c   1.000
_cell.angle_alpha   90.00
_cell.angle_beta   90.00
_cell.angle_gamma   90.00
#
_symmetry.space_group_name_H-M   'P 1'
#
loop_
_entity.id
_entity.type
_entity.pdbx_description
1 polymer ?
#
loop_
_entity_poly.entity_id
_entity_poly.type
_entity_poly.pdbx_seq_one_letter_code
_entity_poly.pdbx_strand_id
1 'polypeptide(L)'
;MSGPLQFLNHSNQGRLATGQSKGPQKAKPSEVRHLSACTSRKNSPRACFDPPPEVVPSRNTLTYNRRVTDPVHPDLAGLLVKNKNLLAELRNLQNKLSIKETSLQEMKSELESYKENNMQQSFQIMSLKDDIKDLEELTASLTRIKYLKNINIQSLERGNWDLTERITELENLLREHLVERKKAELKADLLEKKIAGSNRFTPYMSIKGQEDSLDSFMMKDKNAAILAKNFEKDTIFHSEGTKDGQKIWDKCQQDLIHKEKQVPELDGLAYSFTWETRTARSQYQKFLSQLSALTSNSVEPIPDMEEAMAESVQEPGANEQSWMSRTEGLQQEIQMLTKRLEKLYHHCEETAGKLPEHKRSLKRLEGKIGTPCTFLNIRKGRKFCNRLLNLVDEHGKTFKRLENDNKQEILNIWQDLQIVTTQRLEEKIKKLQKQLSDLKLSNKNMKTQLTRVNVLKDKTIEKLRKSLTKFEAMKGKAVVETDLKTTLDSAEQEAKRDKERAHQMLETITVEVVLLHLSSFSLDL
;
A
#
# COMPACT_ATOMS: atom_id res chain seq x y z
N MET A 1 -43.56 -2.53 -12.21
CA MET A 1 -42.77 -3.78 -12.37
C MET A 1 -41.46 -3.58 -11.59
N SER A 2 -41.43 -3.34 -10.27
CA SER A 2 -41.95 -4.10 -9.12
C SER A 2 -41.26 -5.45 -8.90
N GLY A 3 -40.11 -5.40 -8.19
CA GLY A 3 -39.64 -6.40 -7.22
C GLY A 3 -38.52 -7.36 -7.65
N PRO A 4 -37.76 -7.96 -6.69
CA PRO A 4 -37.35 -7.40 -5.40
C PRO A 4 -35.88 -7.72 -4.98
N LEU A 5 -35.42 -6.92 -4.02
CA LEU A 5 -34.24 -7.11 -3.16
C LEU A 5 -34.28 -8.44 -2.38
N GLN A 6 -33.13 -9.10 -2.26
CA GLN A 6 -32.86 -10.04 -1.16
C GLN A 6 -31.55 -9.66 -0.47
N PHE A 7 -31.69 -9.16 0.76
CA PHE A 7 -30.64 -9.09 1.76
C PHE A 7 -30.47 -10.48 2.39
N LEU A 8 -29.26 -11.02 2.39
CA LEU A 8 -28.91 -12.19 3.19
C LEU A 8 -28.09 -11.73 4.40
N ASN A 9 -28.77 -11.50 5.51
CA ASN A 9 -28.18 -11.40 6.84
C ASN A 9 -28.15 -12.80 7.46
N HIS A 10 -26.98 -13.29 7.83
CA HIS A 10 -26.88 -14.36 8.82
C HIS A 10 -25.96 -13.91 9.96
N SER A 11 -26.60 -13.49 11.05
CA SER A 11 -26.06 -13.56 12.39
C SER A 11 -25.70 -15.01 12.73
N ASN A 12 -24.52 -15.23 13.29
CA ASN A 12 -24.28 -16.35 14.19
C ASN A 12 -23.45 -15.84 15.37
N GLN A 13 -24.14 -15.62 16.49
CA GLN A 13 -23.58 -15.42 17.81
C GLN A 13 -23.86 -16.71 18.60
N GLY A 14 -22.81 -17.38 19.08
CA GLY A 14 -22.96 -18.67 19.74
C GLY A 14 -21.71 -19.18 20.46
N ARG A 15 -21.53 -18.68 21.68
CA ARG A 15 -21.16 -19.43 22.90
C ARG A 15 -19.72 -19.98 23.08
N LEU A 16 -19.10 -19.40 24.11
CA LEU A 16 -18.07 -19.90 25.03
C LEU A 16 -17.95 -21.43 25.17
N ALA A 17 -16.71 -21.92 25.08
CA ALA A 17 -16.25 -23.12 25.80
C ALA A 17 -14.85 -22.87 26.37
N THR A 18 -14.80 -22.81 27.69
CA THR A 18 -13.62 -22.91 28.55
C THR A 18 -12.92 -24.26 28.35
N GLY A 19 -11.61 -24.24 28.11
CA GLY A 19 -10.75 -25.42 28.11
C GLY A 19 -9.37 -25.07 28.67
N GLN A 20 -9.20 -25.29 29.98
CA GLN A 20 -7.92 -25.28 30.66
C GLN A 20 -7.01 -26.37 30.09
N SER A 21 -5.76 -26.06 29.75
CA SER A 21 -4.69 -27.05 29.80
C SER A 21 -3.39 -26.43 30.30
N LYS A 22 -2.74 -27.21 31.16
CA LYS A 22 -1.65 -26.86 32.07
C LYS A 22 -0.33 -26.70 31.29
N GLY A 23 0.46 -25.68 31.65
CA GLY A 23 1.84 -25.55 31.18
C GLY A 23 2.83 -26.46 31.92
N PRO A 24 4.12 -26.44 31.52
CA PRO A 24 5.21 -26.66 32.45
C PRO A 24 6.20 -25.49 32.49
N GLN A 25 6.28 -24.93 33.70
CA GLN A 25 7.45 -24.48 34.47
C GLN A 25 8.69 -23.89 33.78
N LYS A 26 8.89 -22.61 34.12
CA LYS A 26 10.17 -21.91 34.34
C LYS A 26 11.20 -22.77 35.09
N ALA A 27 12.42 -22.83 34.57
CA ALA A 27 13.63 -23.03 35.36
C ALA A 27 14.63 -21.89 35.07
N LYS A 28 15.23 -21.35 36.13
CA LYS A 28 16.16 -20.21 36.16
C LYS A 28 17.55 -20.61 35.61
N PRO A 29 18.33 -19.68 35.03
CA PRO A 29 19.75 -19.91 34.79
C PRO A 29 20.59 -19.52 36.02
N SER A 30 21.59 -20.32 36.37
CA SER A 30 22.61 -19.99 37.38
C SER A 30 24.00 -20.35 36.84
N GLU A 31 24.84 -19.32 36.86
CA GLU A 31 26.30 -19.28 37.09
C GLU A 31 27.26 -20.08 36.20
N VAL A 32 27.91 -19.31 35.31
CA VAL A 32 29.37 -19.09 35.23
C VAL A 32 30.28 -20.18 35.83
N ARG A 33 31.06 -20.84 34.95
CA ARG A 33 32.51 -21.04 35.16
C ARG A 33 33.27 -20.94 33.85
N HIS A 34 34.23 -20.03 33.85
CA HIS A 34 35.29 -19.87 32.86
C HIS A 34 36.22 -21.10 32.84
N LEU A 35 36.89 -21.31 31.70
CA LEU A 35 38.27 -21.76 31.44
C LEU A 35 38.33 -22.13 29.92
N SER A 36 38.85 -21.25 29.04
CA SER A 36 40.23 -21.19 28.51
C SER A 36 40.67 -22.47 27.77
N ALA A 37 41.41 -22.50 26.66
CA ALA A 37 41.94 -21.55 25.67
C ALA A 37 42.66 -22.40 24.59
N CYS A 38 42.80 -21.86 23.37
CA CYS A 38 43.81 -22.20 22.32
C CYS A 38 43.77 -23.62 21.70
N THR A 39 43.89 -23.83 20.39
CA THR A 39 44.82 -23.22 19.43
C THR A 39 44.29 -23.24 17.98
N SER A 40 44.33 -22.07 17.34
CA SER A 40 45.04 -21.76 16.08
C SER A 40 45.34 -22.92 15.11
N ARG A 41 44.85 -22.83 13.85
CA ARG A 41 45.75 -22.82 12.67
C ARG A 41 45.09 -22.28 11.40
N LYS A 42 45.82 -21.33 10.81
CA LYS A 42 45.65 -20.67 9.50
C LYS A 42 45.35 -21.62 8.33
N ASN A 43 44.49 -21.13 7.45
CA ASN A 43 44.36 -21.54 6.06
C ASN A 43 45.66 -21.24 5.28
N SER A 44 46.00 -22.12 4.33
CA SER A 44 46.92 -21.84 3.23
C SER A 44 46.28 -22.25 1.89
N PRO A 45 46.68 -21.62 0.77
CA PRO A 45 45.91 -21.64 -0.48
C PRO A 45 46.15 -22.89 -1.32
N ARG A 46 45.13 -23.22 -2.10
CA ARG A 46 45.08 -24.29 -3.09
C ARG A 46 46.07 -23.98 -4.23
N ALA A 47 47.14 -24.77 -4.35
CA ALA A 47 48.03 -24.76 -5.51
C ALA A 47 47.68 -25.93 -6.44
N CYS A 48 47.41 -25.58 -7.69
CA CYS A 48 47.22 -26.48 -8.82
C CYS A 48 48.60 -27.00 -9.29
N PHE A 49 48.77 -28.31 -9.45
CA PHE A 49 49.86 -28.87 -10.24
C PHE A 49 49.38 -30.11 -11.01
N ASP A 50 49.32 -29.98 -12.33
CA ASP A 50 49.41 -31.08 -13.28
C ASP A 50 50.84 -31.68 -13.27
N PRO A 51 51.03 -32.97 -13.59
CA PRO A 51 52.36 -33.59 -13.67
C PRO A 51 52.95 -33.46 -15.08
N PRO A 52 54.27 -33.17 -15.25
CA PRO A 52 54.95 -33.39 -16.52
C PRO A 52 55.68 -34.75 -16.57
N PRO A 53 55.84 -35.34 -17.77
CA PRO A 53 56.48 -36.63 -17.99
C PRO A 53 57.99 -36.47 -18.19
N GLU A 54 58.80 -37.38 -17.64
CA GLU A 54 60.16 -37.55 -18.15
C GLU A 54 60.69 -38.97 -18.01
N VAL A 55 61.51 -39.29 -19.00
CA VAL A 55 61.89 -40.59 -19.50
C VAL A 55 63.04 -41.19 -18.68
N VAL A 56 62.99 -42.52 -18.56
CA VAL A 56 63.97 -43.51 -18.07
C VAL A 56 65.45 -43.16 -18.33
N PRO A 57 66.41 -43.71 -17.55
CA PRO A 57 67.04 -44.94 -18.07
C PRO A 57 67.23 -46.09 -17.08
N SER A 58 67.00 -47.27 -17.63
CA SER A 58 67.23 -48.60 -17.10
C SER A 58 68.63 -48.75 -16.49
N ARG A 59 68.70 -49.23 -15.26
CA ARG A 59 69.89 -49.92 -14.74
C ARG A 59 69.47 -51.30 -14.25
N ASN A 60 69.69 -52.28 -15.12
CA ASN A 60 69.71 -53.69 -14.79
C ASN A 60 70.78 -53.93 -13.71
N THR A 61 70.41 -54.54 -12.60
CA THR A 61 71.38 -55.07 -11.64
C THR A 61 70.89 -56.43 -11.16
N LEU A 62 71.66 -57.45 -11.54
CA LEU A 62 71.81 -58.76 -10.92
C LEU A 62 70.57 -59.67 -10.84
N THR A 63 70.41 -60.46 -11.89
CA THR A 63 70.09 -61.88 -11.78
C THR A 63 71.26 -62.64 -11.14
N TYR A 64 71.13 -63.07 -9.88
CA TYR A 64 71.82 -64.26 -9.39
C TYR A 64 71.10 -64.91 -8.17
N ASN A 65 70.98 -66.24 -8.23
CA ASN A 65 70.47 -67.23 -7.25
C ASN A 65 68.95 -67.34 -7.12
N ARG A 66 68.27 -68.26 -7.82
CA ARG A 66 68.27 -69.74 -7.67
C ARG A 66 67.80 -70.19 -6.28
N ARG A 67 66.53 -70.58 -6.25
CA ARG A 67 65.88 -71.55 -5.35
C ARG A 67 66.82 -72.18 -4.32
N VAL A 68 66.71 -71.71 -3.07
CA VAL A 68 66.93 -72.54 -1.89
C VAL A 68 65.69 -72.37 -1.02
N THR A 69 65.00 -73.47 -0.86
CA THR A 69 63.88 -73.68 0.07
C THR A 69 64.38 -73.39 1.47
N ASP A 70 63.89 -72.35 2.13
CA ASP A 70 64.14 -72.09 3.54
C ASP A 70 62.77 -71.82 4.24
N PRO A 71 62.36 -72.62 5.25
CA PRO A 71 61.03 -72.53 5.86
C PRO A 71 60.88 -71.43 6.94
N VAL A 72 61.63 -70.32 6.84
CA VAL A 72 61.72 -69.30 7.92
C VAL A 72 60.91 -68.01 7.66
N HIS A 73 60.14 -67.92 6.58
CA HIS A 73 59.24 -66.76 6.34
C HIS A 73 57.71 -67.03 6.21
N PRO A 74 57.08 -67.95 6.97
CA PRO A 74 55.62 -67.96 7.11
C PRO A 74 55.07 -66.61 7.60
N ASP A 75 55.82 -65.93 8.46
CA ASP A 75 55.40 -64.70 9.13
C ASP A 75 55.37 -63.48 8.18
N LEU A 76 56.32 -63.39 7.24
CA LEU A 76 56.37 -62.30 6.26
C LEU A 76 55.21 -62.38 5.25
N ALA A 77 54.88 -63.58 4.76
CA ALA A 77 53.74 -63.79 3.87
C ALA A 77 52.41 -63.47 4.59
N GLY A 78 52.28 -63.87 5.86
CA GLY A 78 51.14 -63.52 6.70
C GLY A 78 51.01 -62.00 6.92
N LEU A 79 52.12 -61.30 7.18
CA LEU A 79 52.16 -59.85 7.30
C LEU A 79 51.80 -59.13 6.00
N LEU A 80 52.23 -59.63 4.84
CA LEU A 80 51.86 -59.08 3.53
C LEU A 80 50.36 -59.20 3.25
N VAL A 81 49.75 -60.35 3.58
CA VAL A 81 48.30 -60.53 3.45
C VAL A 81 47.55 -59.60 4.40
N LYS A 82 47.99 -59.48 5.66
CA LYS A 82 47.43 -58.51 6.62
C LYS A 82 47.53 -57.07 6.11
N ASN A 83 48.67 -56.68 5.55
CA ASN A 83 48.86 -55.35 4.97
C ASN A 83 47.91 -55.10 3.79
N LYS A 84 47.77 -56.07 2.87
CA LYS A 84 46.79 -55.98 1.76
C LYS A 84 45.35 -55.86 2.27
N ASN A 85 44.98 -56.60 3.31
CA ASN A 85 43.65 -56.54 3.91
C ASN A 85 43.41 -55.17 4.57
N LEU A 86 44.37 -54.66 5.34
CA LEU A 86 44.30 -53.32 5.95
C LEU A 86 44.23 -52.21 4.90
N LEU A 87 44.97 -52.33 3.79
CA LEU A 87 44.86 -51.40 2.66
C LEU A 87 43.47 -51.42 2.00
N ALA A 88 42.85 -52.60 1.88
CA ALA A 88 41.49 -52.73 1.38
C ALA A 88 40.46 -52.12 2.35
N GLU A 89 40.63 -52.35 3.66
CA GLU A 89 39.80 -51.73 4.70
C GLU A 89 39.93 -50.21 4.70
N LEU A 90 41.16 -49.67 4.58
CA LEU A 90 41.39 -48.23 4.46
C LEU A 90 40.69 -47.64 3.23
N ARG A 91 40.77 -48.29 2.07
CA ARG A 91 40.04 -47.87 0.86
C ARG A 91 38.52 -47.91 1.07
N ASN A 92 38.01 -48.94 1.74
CA ASN A 92 36.58 -49.05 2.05
C ASN A 92 36.12 -47.94 3.00
N LEU A 93 36.87 -47.66 4.06
CA LEU A 93 36.59 -46.56 4.99
C LEU A 93 36.67 -45.20 4.29
N GLN A 94 37.66 -45.00 3.43
CA GLN A 94 37.79 -43.78 2.63
C GLN A 94 36.60 -43.59 1.68
N ASN A 95 36.12 -44.67 1.03
CA ASN A 95 34.93 -44.61 0.20
C ASN A 95 33.66 -44.30 1.03
N LYS A 96 33.49 -44.92 2.20
CA LYS A 96 32.37 -44.62 3.10
C LYS A 96 32.39 -43.17 3.59
N LEU A 97 33.58 -42.66 3.93
CA LEU A 97 33.76 -41.26 4.32
C LEU A 97 33.37 -40.33 3.17
N SER A 98 33.85 -40.62 1.95
CA SER A 98 33.51 -39.87 0.74
C SER A 98 31.99 -39.81 0.51
N ILE A 99 31.29 -40.95 0.63
CA ILE A 99 29.82 -41.01 0.50
C ILE A 99 29.11 -40.18 1.59
N LYS A 100 29.61 -40.21 2.83
CA LYS A 100 29.05 -39.39 3.92
C LYS A 100 29.31 -37.91 3.71
N GLU A 101 30.46 -37.54 3.16
CA GLU A 101 30.81 -36.16 2.84
C GLU A 101 29.94 -35.60 1.70
N THR A 102 29.68 -36.38 0.65
CA THR A 102 28.74 -35.97 -0.41
C THR A 102 27.32 -35.78 0.13
N SER A 103 26.84 -36.73 0.96
CA SER A 103 25.51 -36.63 1.58
C SER A 103 25.41 -35.41 2.52
N LEU A 104 26.46 -35.10 3.28
CA LEU A 104 26.50 -33.90 4.13
C LEU A 104 26.43 -32.63 3.27
N GLN A 105 27.16 -32.59 2.16
CA GLN A 105 27.16 -31.45 1.24
C GLN A 105 25.78 -31.24 0.59
N GLU A 106 25.08 -32.31 0.22
CA GLU A 106 23.69 -32.26 -0.28
C GLU A 106 22.76 -31.69 0.79
N MET A 107 22.80 -32.23 2.02
CA MET A 107 21.99 -31.72 3.14
C MET A 107 22.29 -30.24 3.44
N LYS A 108 23.55 -29.82 3.32
CA LYS A 108 23.95 -28.41 3.48
C LYS A 108 23.33 -27.52 2.39
N SER A 109 23.30 -27.98 1.14
CA SER A 109 22.67 -27.24 0.05
C SER A 109 21.15 -27.15 0.21
N GLU A 110 20.50 -28.21 0.68
CA GLU A 110 19.06 -28.22 0.94
C GLU A 110 18.71 -27.26 2.08
N LEU A 111 19.50 -27.26 3.16
CA LEU A 111 19.35 -26.32 4.28
C LEU A 111 19.45 -24.86 3.81
N GLU A 112 20.40 -24.56 2.92
CA GLU A 112 20.56 -23.20 2.41
C GLU A 112 19.39 -22.79 1.51
N SER A 113 18.86 -23.71 0.70
CA SER A 113 17.62 -23.48 -0.07
C SER A 113 16.42 -23.22 0.84
N TYR A 114 16.26 -23.96 1.95
CA TYR A 114 15.19 -23.68 2.92
C TYR A 114 15.33 -22.30 3.56
N LYS A 115 16.55 -21.86 3.89
CA LYS A 115 16.78 -20.50 4.42
C LYS A 115 16.42 -19.43 3.40
N GLU A 116 16.83 -19.59 2.14
CA GLU A 116 16.50 -18.64 1.07
C GLU A 116 14.99 -18.55 0.85
N ASN A 117 14.31 -19.69 0.77
CA ASN A 117 12.85 -19.74 0.68
C ASN A 117 12.18 -19.04 1.86
N ASN A 118 12.66 -19.27 3.08
CA ASN A 118 12.14 -18.62 4.28
C ASN A 118 12.37 -17.10 4.27
N MET A 119 13.54 -16.64 3.80
CA MET A 119 13.82 -15.21 3.61
C MET A 119 12.86 -14.60 2.58
N GLN A 120 12.68 -15.25 1.43
CA GLN A 120 11.76 -14.79 0.38
C GLN A 120 10.31 -14.71 0.89
N GLN A 121 9.85 -15.71 1.64
CA GLN A 121 8.55 -15.69 2.29
C GLN A 121 8.43 -14.55 3.30
N SER A 122 9.47 -14.32 4.10
CA SER A 122 9.51 -13.20 5.05
C SER A 122 9.39 -11.84 4.35
N PHE A 123 10.06 -11.65 3.20
CA PHE A 123 9.92 -10.43 2.39
C PHE A 123 8.51 -10.25 1.84
N GLN A 124 7.89 -11.33 1.34
CA GLN A 124 6.50 -11.28 0.86
C GLN A 124 5.54 -10.92 2.00
N ILE A 125 5.72 -11.52 3.19
CA ILE A 125 4.92 -11.21 4.38
C ILE A 125 5.09 -9.74 4.78
N MET A 126 6.29 -9.19 4.70
CA MET A 126 6.53 -7.77 5.00
C MET A 126 5.80 -6.86 4.01
N SER A 127 5.95 -7.12 2.71
CA SER A 127 5.25 -6.35 1.66
C SER A 127 3.73 -6.39 1.84
N LEU A 128 3.16 -7.56 2.14
CA LEU A 128 1.73 -7.70 2.38
C LEU A 128 1.28 -6.94 3.63
N LYS A 129 2.10 -6.86 4.67
CA LYS A 129 1.80 -6.07 5.88
C LYS A 129 1.80 -4.57 5.57
N ASP A 130 2.72 -4.09 4.75
CA ASP A 130 2.75 -2.70 4.32
C ASP A 130 1.50 -2.36 3.49
N ASP A 131 1.13 -3.22 2.54
CA ASP A 131 -0.10 -3.05 1.76
C ASP A 131 -1.37 -3.02 2.65
N ILE A 132 -1.43 -3.88 3.68
CA ILE A 132 -2.55 -3.88 4.65
C ILE A 132 -2.61 -2.54 5.38
N LYS A 133 -1.46 -2.01 5.82
CA LYS A 133 -1.39 -0.73 6.53
C LYS A 133 -1.87 0.43 5.66
N ASP A 134 -1.47 0.45 4.38
CA ASP A 134 -1.93 1.45 3.41
C ASP A 134 -3.45 1.37 3.20
N LEU A 135 -4.01 0.14 3.11
CA LEU A 135 -5.45 -0.07 3.00
C LEU A 135 -6.22 0.36 4.25
N GLU A 136 -5.66 0.16 5.45
CA GLU A 136 -6.23 0.65 6.70
C GLU A 136 -6.28 2.19 6.73
N GLU A 137 -5.22 2.87 6.29
CA GLU A 137 -5.18 4.33 6.19
C GLU A 137 -6.21 4.87 5.19
N LEU A 138 -6.34 4.23 4.02
CA LEU A 138 -7.36 4.57 3.03
C LEU A 138 -8.77 4.39 3.60
N THR A 139 -9.00 3.32 4.36
CA THR A 139 -10.29 3.04 5.01
C THR A 139 -10.62 4.10 6.07
N ALA A 140 -9.63 4.49 6.89
CA ALA A 140 -9.79 5.56 7.87
C ALA A 140 -10.11 6.90 7.18
N SER A 141 -9.40 7.22 6.09
CA SER A 141 -9.62 8.43 5.30
C SER A 141 -10.99 8.46 4.65
N LEU A 142 -11.43 7.35 4.06
CA LEU A 142 -12.78 7.21 3.50
C LEU A 142 -13.85 7.42 4.58
N THR A 143 -13.63 6.90 5.78
CA THR A 143 -14.54 7.07 6.92
C THR A 143 -14.65 8.55 7.33
N ARG A 144 -13.52 9.28 7.38
CA ARG A 144 -13.52 10.73 7.64
C ARG A 144 -14.27 11.50 6.55
N ILE A 145 -14.02 11.20 5.27
CA ILE A 145 -14.71 11.84 4.13
C ILE A 145 -16.21 11.57 4.21
N LYS A 146 -16.62 10.34 4.51
CA LYS A 146 -18.03 9.97 4.68
C LYS A 146 -18.69 10.77 5.80
N TYR A 147 -18.02 10.93 6.93
CA TYR A 147 -18.50 11.76 8.04
C TYR A 147 -18.65 13.24 7.66
N LEU A 148 -17.62 13.82 7.02
CA LEU A 148 -17.66 15.21 6.55
C LEU A 148 -18.78 15.44 5.52
N LYS A 149 -18.95 14.52 4.57
CA LYS A 149 -20.04 14.56 3.59
C LYS A 149 -21.41 14.53 4.29
N ASN A 150 -21.56 13.70 5.32
CA ASN A 150 -22.81 13.61 6.08
C ASN A 150 -23.12 14.91 6.83
N ILE A 151 -22.12 15.54 7.46
CA ILE A 151 -22.30 16.87 8.08
C ILE A 151 -22.73 17.90 7.04
N ASN A 152 -22.06 17.94 5.89
CA ASN A 152 -22.38 18.91 4.84
C ASN A 152 -23.81 18.72 4.30
N ILE A 153 -24.23 17.47 4.10
CA ILE A 153 -25.61 17.14 3.73
C ILE A 153 -26.59 17.68 4.78
N GLN A 154 -26.36 17.39 6.07
CA GLN A 154 -27.22 17.87 7.15
C GLN A 154 -27.30 19.40 7.22
N SER A 155 -26.18 20.11 7.00
CA SER A 155 -26.19 21.58 6.97
C SER A 155 -26.95 22.14 5.77
N LEU A 156 -26.84 21.51 4.59
CA LEU A 156 -27.59 21.90 3.40
C LEU A 156 -29.08 21.59 3.53
N GLU A 157 -29.44 20.45 4.11
CA GLU A 157 -30.82 20.08 4.43
C GLU A 157 -31.46 21.10 5.38
N ARG A 158 -30.73 21.52 6.42
CA ARG A 158 -31.19 22.58 7.33
C ARG A 158 -31.39 23.91 6.61
N GLY A 159 -30.40 24.35 5.82
CA GLY A 159 -30.53 25.60 5.06
C GLY A 159 -31.70 25.57 4.05
N ASN A 160 -31.94 24.44 3.40
CA ASN A 160 -33.11 24.28 2.52
C ASN A 160 -34.43 24.34 3.28
N TRP A 161 -34.48 23.77 4.49
CA TRP A 161 -35.65 23.84 5.36
C TRP A 161 -35.95 25.30 5.76
N ASP A 162 -34.93 26.06 6.20
CA ASP A 162 -35.06 27.48 6.55
C ASP A 162 -35.54 28.33 5.35
N LEU A 163 -35.00 28.06 4.15
CA LEU A 163 -35.43 28.74 2.92
C LEU A 163 -36.88 28.39 2.56
N THR A 164 -37.28 27.14 2.74
CA THR A 164 -38.65 26.70 2.49
C THR A 164 -39.62 27.40 3.45
N GLU A 165 -39.28 27.49 4.73
CA GLU A 165 -40.05 28.25 5.72
C GLU A 165 -40.20 29.71 5.29
N ARG A 166 -39.10 30.37 4.90
CA ARG A 166 -39.14 31.76 4.44
C ARG A 166 -39.99 31.96 3.18
N ILE A 167 -39.95 31.02 2.24
CA ILE A 167 -40.81 31.05 1.05
C ILE A 167 -42.28 30.99 1.48
N THR A 168 -42.64 30.07 2.39
CA THR A 168 -44.03 29.95 2.87
C THR A 168 -44.51 31.21 3.60
N GLU A 169 -43.67 31.85 4.41
CA GLU A 169 -43.98 33.13 5.06
C GLU A 169 -44.25 34.22 4.02
N LEU A 170 -43.37 34.36 3.03
CA LEU A 170 -43.51 35.37 1.96
C LEU A 170 -44.75 35.13 1.12
N GLU A 171 -45.08 33.88 0.80
CA GLU A 171 -46.32 33.54 0.12
C GLU A 171 -47.56 33.91 0.95
N ASN A 172 -47.52 33.70 2.27
CA ASN A 172 -48.62 34.08 3.17
C ASN A 172 -48.81 35.60 3.22
N LEU A 173 -47.71 36.36 3.36
CA LEU A 173 -47.76 37.82 3.29
C LEU A 173 -48.30 38.31 1.94
N LEU A 174 -47.91 37.66 0.84
CA LEU A 174 -48.43 37.98 -0.48
C LEU A 174 -49.95 37.70 -0.58
N ARG A 175 -50.42 36.57 -0.04
CA ARG A 175 -51.85 36.24 0.04
C ARG A 175 -52.62 37.30 0.82
N GLU A 176 -52.09 37.76 1.96
CA GLU A 176 -52.68 38.85 2.75
C GLU A 176 -52.73 40.17 1.99
N HIS A 177 -51.62 40.58 1.37
CA HIS A 177 -51.57 41.81 0.56
C HIS A 177 -52.55 41.78 -0.62
N LEU A 178 -52.74 40.63 -1.27
CA LEU A 178 -53.73 40.48 -2.34
C LEU A 178 -55.17 40.68 -1.82
N VAL A 179 -55.49 40.14 -0.64
CA VAL A 179 -56.80 40.34 -0.01
C VAL A 179 -57.01 41.82 0.38
N GLU A 180 -55.99 42.45 0.97
CA GLU A 180 -56.05 43.85 1.38
C GLU A 180 -56.22 44.79 0.17
N ARG A 181 -55.50 44.53 -0.92
CA ARG A 181 -55.66 45.22 -2.21
C ARG A 181 -57.08 45.09 -2.74
N LYS A 182 -57.64 43.87 -2.75
CA LYS A 182 -59.02 43.64 -3.22
C LYS A 182 -60.05 44.39 -2.38
N LYS A 183 -59.85 44.47 -1.05
CA LYS A 183 -60.71 45.30 -0.17
C LYS A 183 -60.59 46.79 -0.50
N ALA A 184 -59.37 47.28 -0.77
CA ALA A 184 -59.15 48.68 -1.13
C ALA A 184 -59.79 49.04 -2.48
N GLU A 185 -59.70 48.13 -3.46
CA GLU A 185 -60.34 48.25 -4.77
C GLU A 185 -61.87 48.34 -4.62
N LEU A 186 -62.50 47.43 -3.88
CA LEU A 186 -63.94 47.49 -3.60
C LEU A 186 -64.37 48.81 -2.91
N LYS A 187 -63.54 49.35 -2.02
CA LYS A 187 -63.80 50.66 -1.38
C LYS A 187 -63.70 51.80 -2.39
N ALA A 188 -62.71 51.77 -3.29
CA ALA A 188 -62.55 52.75 -4.36
C ALA A 188 -63.75 52.72 -5.30
N ASP A 189 -64.18 51.54 -5.75
CA ASP A 189 -65.36 51.36 -6.61
C ASP A 189 -66.64 51.91 -5.97
N LEU A 190 -66.81 51.71 -4.66
CA LEU A 190 -67.95 52.24 -3.90
C LEU A 190 -67.93 53.77 -3.86
N LEU A 191 -66.76 54.36 -3.65
CA LEU A 191 -66.59 55.82 -3.63
C LEU A 191 -66.80 56.42 -5.02
N GLU A 192 -66.30 55.78 -6.07
CA GLU A 192 -66.51 56.21 -7.46
C GLU A 192 -68.00 56.23 -7.83
N LYS A 193 -68.75 55.18 -7.46
CA LYS A 193 -70.22 55.13 -7.64
C LYS A 193 -70.94 56.24 -6.88
N LYS A 194 -70.50 56.59 -5.65
CA LYS A 194 -71.06 57.71 -4.89
C LYS A 194 -70.81 59.05 -5.60
N ILE A 195 -69.60 59.28 -6.09
CA ILE A 195 -69.24 60.50 -6.84
C ILE A 195 -70.07 60.61 -8.13
N ALA A 196 -70.19 59.51 -8.87
CA ALA A 196 -71.02 59.45 -10.08
C ALA A 196 -72.51 59.72 -9.77
N GLY A 197 -73.01 59.25 -8.61
CA GLY A 197 -74.38 59.50 -8.15
C GLY A 197 -74.64 60.94 -7.69
N SER A 198 -73.66 61.60 -7.08
CA SER A 198 -73.74 63.01 -6.65
C SER A 198 -73.53 64.02 -7.79
N ASN A 199 -73.03 63.58 -8.96
CA ASN A 199 -72.82 64.44 -10.14
C ASN A 199 -74.09 64.69 -10.99
N ARG A 200 -75.29 64.43 -10.46
CA ARG A 200 -76.54 64.97 -11.04
C ARG A 200 -76.81 66.39 -10.52
N PHE A 201 -76.22 67.35 -11.24
CA PHE A 201 -76.59 68.77 -11.32
C PHE A 201 -76.59 69.63 -10.05
N THR A 202 -75.72 70.65 -10.01
CA THR A 202 -76.18 72.07 -10.08
C THR A 202 -75.02 72.99 -10.50
N PRO A 203 -75.04 73.59 -11.71
CA PRO A 203 -74.14 74.69 -12.05
C PRO A 203 -74.80 76.00 -11.63
N TYR A 204 -74.32 76.67 -10.58
CA TYR A 204 -74.81 78.01 -10.25
C TYR A 204 -73.79 78.92 -9.56
N MET A 205 -73.41 79.94 -10.34
CA MET A 205 -72.97 81.32 -10.06
C MET A 205 -72.19 81.69 -8.79
N SER A 206 -71.11 82.44 -9.07
CA SER A 206 -70.44 83.35 -8.13
C SER A 206 -71.43 84.34 -7.53
N ILE A 207 -71.36 84.60 -6.21
CA ILE A 207 -71.43 85.97 -5.65
C ILE A 207 -70.58 86.01 -4.37
N LYS A 208 -69.84 87.11 -4.25
CA LYS A 208 -69.14 87.64 -3.08
C LYS A 208 -70.13 88.01 -1.97
N GLY A 209 -69.91 87.58 -0.73
CA GLY A 209 -70.67 88.09 0.43
C GLY A 209 -70.52 87.28 1.71
N GLN A 210 -69.85 87.90 2.70
CA GLN A 210 -70.24 88.01 4.11
C GLN A 210 -70.41 86.74 4.99
N GLU A 211 -69.45 86.61 5.91
CA GLU A 211 -69.55 86.37 7.36
C GLU A 211 -70.52 85.33 7.99
N ASP A 212 -69.91 84.63 8.95
CA ASP A 212 -70.47 83.91 10.10
C ASP A 212 -71.04 82.48 9.93
N SER A 213 -70.24 81.49 10.31
CA SER A 213 -70.68 80.47 11.28
C SER A 213 -69.52 79.68 11.89
N LEU A 214 -69.21 80.05 13.12
CA LEU A 214 -68.63 79.30 14.25
C LEU A 214 -68.60 77.75 14.12
N ASP A 215 -67.46 77.11 13.78
CA ASP A 215 -67.14 75.74 14.23
C ASP A 215 -65.65 75.33 14.04
N SER A 216 -64.72 76.08 14.64
CA SER A 216 -63.26 75.78 14.56
C SER A 216 -62.64 75.30 15.89
N PHE A 217 -63.45 75.01 16.92
CA PHE A 217 -62.93 74.79 18.28
C PHE A 217 -62.84 73.32 18.75
N MET A 218 -63.26 72.32 17.96
CA MET A 218 -63.32 70.92 18.42
C MET A 218 -62.26 69.96 17.83
N MET A 219 -61.26 70.47 17.10
CA MET A 219 -60.25 69.63 16.40
C MET A 219 -58.92 69.42 17.17
N LYS A 220 -58.64 70.16 18.24
CA LYS A 220 -57.34 70.07 18.95
C LYS A 220 -57.19 68.83 19.84
N ASP A 221 -58.27 68.36 20.47
CA ASP A 221 -58.18 67.23 21.41
C ASP A 221 -58.01 65.86 20.74
N LYS A 222 -58.46 65.72 19.49
CA LYS A 222 -58.31 64.47 18.74
C LYS A 222 -56.87 64.24 18.28
N ASN A 223 -56.15 65.30 17.91
CA ASN A 223 -54.76 65.19 17.48
C ASN A 223 -53.80 64.93 18.65
N ALA A 224 -54.09 65.45 19.84
CA ALA A 224 -53.35 65.14 21.06
C ALA A 224 -53.51 63.66 21.49
N ALA A 225 -54.72 63.10 21.36
CA ALA A 225 -54.99 61.69 21.64
C ALA A 225 -54.33 60.74 20.63
N ILE A 226 -54.19 61.16 19.37
CA ILE A 226 -53.48 60.39 18.33
C ILE A 226 -51.96 60.44 18.56
N LEU A 227 -51.41 61.59 18.98
CA LEU A 227 -50.00 61.72 19.32
C LEU A 227 -49.63 60.83 20.52
N ALA A 228 -50.46 60.81 21.58
CA ALA A 228 -50.24 59.98 22.77
C ALA A 228 -50.25 58.46 22.47
N LYS A 229 -51.16 58.00 21.60
CA LYS A 229 -51.21 56.57 21.19
C LYS A 229 -50.04 56.12 20.32
N ASN A 230 -49.37 57.04 19.62
CA ASN A 230 -48.18 56.71 18.83
C ASN A 230 -46.94 56.54 19.72
N PHE A 231 -46.79 57.34 20.77
CA PHE A 231 -45.70 57.16 21.74
C PHE A 231 -45.80 55.85 22.54
N GLU A 232 -47.02 55.40 22.84
CA GLU A 232 -47.24 54.13 23.56
C GLU A 232 -46.86 52.91 22.70
N LYS A 233 -47.12 52.95 21.38
CA LYS A 233 -46.68 51.91 20.44
C LYS A 233 -45.17 51.90 20.25
N ASP A 234 -44.52 53.05 20.11
CA ASP A 234 -43.06 53.12 19.98
C ASP A 234 -42.36 52.62 21.26
N THR A 235 -42.94 52.86 22.44
CA THR A 235 -42.42 52.34 23.71
C THR A 235 -42.50 50.80 23.78
N ILE A 236 -43.54 50.19 23.20
CA ILE A 236 -43.67 48.72 23.10
C ILE A 236 -42.64 48.14 22.12
N PHE A 237 -42.46 48.75 20.94
CA PHE A 237 -41.45 48.31 19.95
C PHE A 237 -40.01 48.42 20.48
N HIS A 238 -39.68 49.47 21.23
CA HIS A 238 -38.36 49.61 21.87
C HIS A 238 -38.17 48.65 23.07
N SER A 239 -39.26 48.21 23.72
CA SER A 239 -39.20 47.22 24.81
C SER A 239 -39.02 45.77 24.33
N GLU A 240 -39.37 45.47 23.08
CA GLU A 240 -39.25 44.12 22.50
C GLU A 240 -37.87 43.90 21.89
N GLY A 241 -37.30 44.91 21.20
CA GLY A 241 -35.92 44.86 20.70
C GLY A 241 -34.85 44.84 21.80
N THR A 242 -35.13 45.42 22.98
CA THR A 242 -34.22 45.38 24.14
C THR A 242 -34.20 44.02 24.83
N LYS A 243 -35.32 43.28 24.83
CA LYS A 243 -35.39 41.90 25.36
C LYS A 243 -34.65 40.91 24.47
N ASP A 244 -34.71 41.08 23.16
CA ASP A 244 -34.02 40.19 22.22
C ASP A 244 -32.50 40.46 22.22
N GLY A 245 -32.09 41.73 22.32
CA GLY A 245 -30.69 42.10 22.55
C GLY A 245 -30.12 41.54 23.86
N GLN A 246 -30.91 41.55 24.95
CA GLN A 246 -30.52 40.94 26.22
C GLN A 246 -30.35 39.42 26.11
N LYS A 247 -31.25 38.74 25.40
CA LYS A 247 -31.19 37.29 25.18
C LYS A 247 -29.96 36.87 24.35
N ILE A 248 -29.58 37.69 23.37
CA ILE A 248 -28.35 37.49 22.58
C ILE A 248 -27.12 37.70 23.46
N TRP A 249 -27.12 38.73 24.31
CA TRP A 249 -26.04 39.00 25.26
C TRP A 249 -25.86 37.85 26.26
N ASP A 250 -26.95 37.36 26.85
CA ASP A 250 -26.92 36.27 27.82
C ASP A 250 -26.43 34.96 27.18
N LYS A 251 -26.82 34.69 25.93
CA LYS A 251 -26.33 33.52 25.17
C LYS A 251 -24.83 33.63 24.87
N CYS A 252 -24.35 34.80 24.45
CA CYS A 252 -22.93 35.06 24.21
C CYS A 252 -22.10 34.92 25.49
N GLN A 253 -22.65 35.36 26.63
CA GLN A 253 -22.00 35.24 27.93
C GLN A 253 -21.92 33.78 28.41
N GLN A 254 -22.96 32.97 28.16
CA GLN A 254 -22.91 31.52 28.43
C GLN A 254 -21.90 30.78 27.53
N ASP A 255 -21.81 31.13 26.25
CA ASP A 255 -20.83 30.55 25.32
C ASP A 255 -19.40 30.87 25.75
N LEU A 256 -19.14 32.09 26.24
CA LEU A 256 -17.84 32.50 26.77
C LEU A 256 -17.46 31.68 28.01
N ILE A 257 -18.39 31.51 28.95
CA ILE A 257 -18.18 30.70 30.17
C ILE A 257 -17.94 29.22 29.81
N HIS A 258 -18.64 28.69 28.81
CA HIS A 258 -18.43 27.32 28.34
C HIS A 258 -17.06 27.14 27.67
N LYS A 259 -16.61 28.12 26.88
CA LYS A 259 -15.28 28.11 26.26
C LYS A 259 -14.17 28.22 27.29
N GLU A 260 -14.32 29.09 28.29
CA GLU A 260 -13.37 29.22 29.40
C GLU A 260 -13.24 27.92 30.21
N LYS A 261 -14.34 27.16 30.37
CA LYS A 261 -14.30 25.83 31.02
C LYS A 261 -13.59 24.73 30.20
N GLN A 262 -13.43 24.90 28.89
CA GLN A 262 -12.64 23.98 28.05
C GLN A 262 -11.14 24.30 28.05
N VAL A 263 -10.73 25.49 28.52
CA VAL A 263 -9.32 25.90 28.58
C VAL A 263 -8.50 25.04 29.56
N PRO A 264 -8.99 24.69 30.77
CA PRO A 264 -8.27 23.79 31.68
C PRO A 264 -8.05 22.37 31.14
N GLU A 265 -8.96 21.85 30.31
CA GLU A 265 -8.80 20.52 29.68
C GLU A 265 -7.69 20.52 28.62
N LEU A 266 -7.56 21.62 27.87
CA LEU A 266 -6.49 21.78 26.87
C LEU A 266 -5.11 21.97 27.52
N ASP A 267 -5.03 22.72 28.63
CA ASP A 267 -3.79 22.84 29.40
C ASP A 267 -3.40 21.52 30.09
N GLY A 268 -4.38 20.74 30.56
CA GLY A 268 -4.17 19.39 31.07
C GLY A 268 -3.62 18.40 30.02
N LEU A 269 -4.12 18.49 28.78
CA LEU A 269 -3.62 17.69 27.65
C LEU A 269 -2.24 18.13 27.15
N ALA A 270 -1.94 19.44 27.19
CA ALA A 270 -0.61 19.95 26.89
C ALA A 270 0.42 19.49 27.93
N TYR A 271 0.04 19.45 29.21
CA TYR A 271 0.88 18.89 30.27
C TYR A 271 1.06 17.37 30.11
N SER A 272 0.02 16.64 29.66
CA SER A 272 0.14 15.20 29.43
C SER A 272 1.08 14.85 28.27
N PHE A 273 0.95 15.57 27.15
CA PHE A 273 1.78 15.36 25.98
C PHE A 273 3.28 15.69 26.22
N THR A 274 3.57 16.65 27.09
CA THR A 274 4.96 17.05 27.39
C THR A 274 5.71 16.07 28.29
N TRP A 275 5.04 15.30 29.15
CA TRP A 275 5.71 14.25 29.95
C TRP A 275 5.96 12.98 29.13
N GLU A 276 5.06 12.62 28.22
CA GLU A 276 5.22 11.46 27.31
C GLU A 276 6.41 11.68 26.36
N THR A 277 6.52 12.87 25.78
CA THR A 277 7.65 13.25 24.91
C THR A 277 8.99 13.28 25.66
N ARG A 278 9.01 13.70 26.93
CA ARG A 278 10.22 13.63 27.79
C ARG A 278 10.62 12.19 28.09
N THR A 279 9.65 11.30 28.33
CA THR A 279 9.91 9.88 28.62
C THR A 279 10.48 9.16 27.40
N ALA A 280 9.89 9.38 26.22
CA ALA A 280 10.39 8.85 24.95
C ALA A 280 11.81 9.35 24.62
N ARG A 281 12.07 10.66 24.85
CA ARG A 281 13.41 11.25 24.67
C ARG A 281 14.46 10.61 25.59
N SER A 282 14.11 10.36 26.85
CA SER A 282 15.01 9.69 27.80
C SER A 282 15.32 8.25 27.39
N GLN A 283 14.32 7.52 26.91
CA GLN A 283 14.50 6.16 26.39
C GLN A 283 15.41 6.12 25.15
N TYR A 284 15.22 7.06 24.22
CA TYR A 284 16.08 7.20 23.05
C TYR A 284 17.53 7.54 23.44
N GLN A 285 17.72 8.44 24.40
CA GLN A 285 19.06 8.82 24.86
C GLN A 285 19.76 7.66 25.60
N LYS A 286 19.02 6.84 26.34
CA LYS A 286 19.52 5.60 26.96
C LYS A 286 19.94 4.57 25.92
N PHE A 287 19.17 4.42 24.84
CA PHE A 287 19.51 3.54 23.72
C PHE A 287 20.79 4.01 23.00
N LEU A 288 20.93 5.32 22.76
CA LEU A 288 22.17 5.88 22.20
C LEU A 288 23.39 5.62 23.09
N SER A 289 23.23 5.76 24.41
CA SER A 289 24.31 5.45 25.36
C SER A 289 24.70 3.96 25.35
N GLN A 290 23.73 3.07 25.14
CA GLN A 290 23.99 1.63 24.98
C GLN A 290 24.74 1.33 23.68
N LEU A 291 24.40 2.01 22.58
CA LEU A 291 25.12 1.89 21.31
C LEU A 291 26.57 2.38 21.43
N SER A 292 26.79 3.54 22.06
CA SER A 292 28.14 4.07 22.27
C SER A 292 29.01 3.17 23.16
N ALA A 293 28.41 2.48 24.13
CA ALA A 293 29.11 1.51 24.98
C ALA A 293 29.47 0.23 24.21
N LEU A 294 28.62 -0.22 23.27
CA LEU A 294 28.89 -1.38 22.41
C LEU A 294 30.01 -1.09 21.41
N THR A 295 30.04 0.12 20.82
CA THR A 295 31.09 0.51 19.86
C THR A 295 32.42 0.80 20.54
N SER A 296 32.42 1.29 21.78
CA SER A 296 33.67 1.52 22.54
C SER A 296 34.39 0.23 22.97
N ASN A 297 33.69 -0.91 23.00
CA ASN A 297 34.25 -2.20 23.40
C ASN A 297 34.80 -3.04 22.22
N SER A 298 34.70 -2.53 20.98
CA SER A 298 35.12 -3.20 19.75
C SER A 298 36.40 -2.53 19.22
N VAL A 299 37.56 -2.86 19.82
CA VAL A 299 38.87 -2.26 19.49
C VAL A 299 39.66 -3.05 18.44
N GLU A 300 39.02 -3.88 17.61
CA GLU A 300 39.67 -4.46 16.41
C GLU A 300 38.78 -4.36 15.17
N PRO A 301 39.24 -3.68 14.08
CA PRO A 301 38.52 -3.65 12.82
C PRO A 301 38.64 -5.00 12.09
N ILE A 302 37.50 -5.62 11.80
CA ILE A 302 37.42 -6.73 10.85
C ILE A 302 37.16 -6.11 9.46
N PRO A 303 38.08 -6.25 8.49
CA PRO A 303 37.99 -5.59 7.18
C PRO A 303 36.70 -5.90 6.41
N ASP A 304 36.17 -7.12 6.55
CA ASP A 304 34.95 -7.56 5.87
C ASP A 304 33.66 -6.88 6.40
N MET A 305 33.70 -6.35 7.62
CA MET A 305 32.60 -5.56 8.19
C MET A 305 32.71 -4.08 7.82
N GLU A 306 33.92 -3.59 7.58
CA GLU A 306 34.18 -2.20 7.15
C GLU A 306 33.71 -1.98 5.70
N GLU A 307 33.95 -2.95 4.80
CA GLU A 307 33.51 -2.85 3.40
C GLU A 307 31.97 -2.98 3.27
N ALA A 308 31.35 -3.89 4.04
CA ALA A 308 29.89 -4.00 4.11
C ALA A 308 29.22 -2.80 4.79
N MET A 309 29.86 -2.22 5.83
CA MET A 309 29.39 -0.96 6.42
C MET A 309 29.59 0.23 5.47
N ALA A 310 30.70 0.30 4.74
CA ALA A 310 30.94 1.34 3.74
C ALA A 310 29.90 1.30 2.62
N GLU A 311 29.55 0.12 2.09
CA GLU A 311 28.48 -0.05 1.11
C GLU A 311 27.11 0.36 1.67
N SER A 312 26.81 -0.05 2.91
CA SER A 312 25.56 0.31 3.61
C SER A 312 25.46 1.78 4.04
N VAL A 313 26.58 2.53 4.06
CA VAL A 313 26.62 3.98 4.32
C VAL A 313 26.61 4.78 3.01
N GLN A 314 27.08 4.20 1.91
CA GLN A 314 27.07 4.83 0.60
C GLN A 314 25.68 4.80 -0.08
N GLU A 315 24.89 3.75 0.15
CA GLU A 315 23.49 3.66 -0.30
C GLU A 315 22.55 4.70 0.35
N PRO A 316 22.57 4.94 1.69
CA PRO A 316 21.80 6.02 2.30
C PRO A 316 22.31 7.40 1.91
N GLY A 317 23.58 7.57 1.51
CA GLY A 317 24.09 8.86 1.02
C GLY A 317 23.39 9.35 -0.26
N ALA A 318 23.04 8.44 -1.18
CA ALA A 318 22.29 8.79 -2.38
C ALA A 318 20.80 9.11 -2.08
N ASN A 319 20.21 8.39 -1.12
CA ASN A 319 18.85 8.64 -0.65
C ASN A 319 18.77 9.94 0.18
N GLU A 320 19.77 10.23 1.00
CA GLU A 320 19.90 11.45 1.80
C GLU A 320 19.98 12.68 0.90
N GLN A 321 20.80 12.66 -0.16
CA GLN A 321 20.84 13.74 -1.14
C GLN A 321 19.49 13.95 -1.86
N SER A 322 18.73 12.88 -2.08
CA SER A 322 17.39 12.94 -2.68
C SER A 322 16.39 13.64 -1.76
N TRP A 323 16.31 13.24 -0.48
CA TRP A 323 15.41 13.88 0.48
C TRP A 323 15.87 15.29 0.86
N MET A 324 17.18 15.57 0.89
CA MET A 324 17.73 16.92 1.07
C MET A 324 17.33 17.84 -0.09
N SER A 325 17.49 17.42 -1.35
CA SER A 325 17.05 18.19 -2.52
C SER A 325 15.54 18.49 -2.49
N ARG A 326 14.74 17.50 -2.05
CA ARG A 326 13.29 17.66 -1.91
C ARG A 326 12.92 18.62 -0.77
N THR A 327 13.66 18.58 0.33
CA THR A 327 13.48 19.46 1.50
C THR A 327 13.87 20.90 1.16
N GLU A 328 14.97 21.09 0.43
CA GLU A 328 15.39 22.40 -0.08
C GLU A 328 14.35 22.98 -1.05
N GLY A 329 13.79 22.18 -1.96
CA GLY A 329 12.70 22.60 -2.84
C GLY A 329 11.47 23.08 -2.08
N LEU A 330 11.04 22.31 -1.07
CA LEU A 330 9.93 22.70 -0.18
C LEU A 330 10.27 23.97 0.63
N GLN A 331 11.51 24.12 1.09
CA GLN A 331 11.94 25.29 1.83
C GLN A 331 11.97 26.56 0.96
N GLN A 332 12.35 26.44 -0.31
CA GLN A 332 12.26 27.54 -1.29
C GLN A 332 10.80 27.92 -1.57
N GLU A 333 9.91 26.94 -1.69
CA GLU A 333 8.47 27.17 -1.88
C GLU A 333 7.85 27.89 -0.68
N ILE A 334 8.18 27.45 0.54
CA ILE A 334 7.76 28.12 1.78
C ILE A 334 8.27 29.56 1.83
N GLN A 335 9.54 29.81 1.48
CA GLN A 335 10.07 31.18 1.42
C GLN A 335 9.35 32.04 0.37
N MET A 336 9.03 31.49 -0.79
CA MET A 336 8.31 32.20 -1.84
C MET A 336 6.89 32.58 -1.38
N LEU A 337 6.15 31.62 -0.79
CA LEU A 337 4.82 31.84 -0.24
C LEU A 337 4.85 32.86 0.92
N THR A 338 5.86 32.79 1.78
CA THR A 338 6.06 33.74 2.88
C THR A 338 6.28 35.16 2.36
N LYS A 339 7.14 35.34 1.35
CA LYS A 339 7.33 36.65 0.69
C LYS A 339 6.06 37.16 0.01
N ARG A 340 5.24 36.28 -0.55
CA ARG A 340 3.96 36.63 -1.18
C ARG A 340 2.94 37.09 -0.12
N LEU A 341 2.92 36.43 1.03
CA LEU A 341 2.10 36.80 2.18
C LEU A 341 2.52 38.14 2.80
N GLU A 342 3.83 38.36 2.97
CA GLU A 342 4.38 39.64 3.46
C GLU A 342 4.00 40.81 2.55
N LYS A 343 4.06 40.64 1.22
CA LYS A 343 3.63 41.67 0.26
C LYS A 343 2.15 42.00 0.40
N LEU A 344 1.29 41.00 0.60
CA LEU A 344 -0.14 41.21 0.84
C LEU A 344 -0.36 41.94 2.18
N TYR A 345 0.37 41.55 3.22
CA TYR A 345 0.27 42.15 4.54
C TYR A 345 0.70 43.61 4.54
N HIS A 346 1.83 43.94 3.89
CA HIS A 346 2.32 45.31 3.80
C HIS A 346 1.35 46.23 3.03
N HIS A 347 0.67 45.70 2.00
CA HIS A 347 -0.34 46.46 1.26
C HIS A 347 -1.61 46.73 2.09
N CYS A 348 -2.02 45.77 2.95
CA CYS A 348 -3.08 45.98 3.93
C CYS A 348 -2.69 46.99 5.01
N GLU A 349 -1.43 47.00 5.44
CA GLU A 349 -0.91 47.92 6.45
C GLU A 349 -0.78 49.36 5.90
N GLU A 350 -0.32 49.54 4.66
CA GLU A 350 -0.26 50.84 3.98
C GLU A 350 -1.65 51.44 3.72
N THR A 351 -2.65 50.62 3.44
CA THR A 351 -4.05 51.06 3.27
C THR A 351 -4.70 51.41 4.61
N ALA A 352 -4.38 50.67 5.68
CA ALA A 352 -4.80 50.99 7.04
C ALA A 352 -4.13 52.26 7.59
N GLY A 353 -2.85 52.51 7.26
CA GLY A 353 -2.09 53.68 7.71
C GLY A 353 -2.57 55.03 7.14
N LYS A 354 -3.22 55.03 5.95
CA LYS A 354 -3.79 56.24 5.32
C LYS A 354 -5.20 56.60 5.83
N LEU A 355 -5.87 55.67 6.51
CA LEU A 355 -7.21 55.87 7.07
C LEU A 355 -7.23 56.83 8.28
N PRO A 356 -6.26 56.80 9.22
CA PRO A 356 -6.15 57.77 10.32
C PRO A 356 -5.97 59.22 9.87
N GLU A 357 -5.21 59.49 8.80
CA GLU A 357 -4.99 60.85 8.29
C GLU A 357 -6.24 61.44 7.64
N HIS A 358 -7.00 60.63 6.89
CA HIS A 358 -8.31 61.02 6.36
C HIS A 358 -9.36 61.22 7.47
N LYS A 359 -9.29 60.44 8.56
CA LYS A 359 -10.18 60.57 9.73
C LYS A 359 -9.87 61.82 10.58
N ARG A 360 -8.59 62.19 10.71
CA ARG A 360 -8.16 63.44 11.39
C ARG A 360 -8.54 64.69 10.60
N SER A 361 -8.50 64.64 9.27
CA SER A 361 -8.95 65.74 8.41
C SER A 361 -10.48 65.88 8.37
N LEU A 362 -11.23 64.78 8.47
CA LEU A 362 -12.70 64.79 8.64
C LEU A 362 -13.11 65.45 9.98
N LYS A 363 -12.48 65.07 11.10
CA LYS A 363 -12.73 65.68 12.43
C LYS A 363 -12.42 67.18 12.48
N ARG A 364 -11.43 67.65 11.71
CA ARG A 364 -11.10 69.10 11.61
C ARG A 364 -12.13 69.91 10.83
N LEU A 365 -12.92 69.27 9.96
CA LEU A 365 -14.01 69.91 9.21
C LEU A 365 -15.33 69.85 9.98
N GLU A 366 -15.58 68.79 10.74
CA GLU A 366 -16.79 68.61 11.56
C GLU A 366 -16.95 69.74 12.61
N GLY A 367 -15.86 70.20 13.20
CA GLY A 367 -15.84 71.37 14.10
C GLY A 367 -16.08 72.73 13.42
N LYS A 368 -16.26 72.79 12.09
CA LYS A 368 -16.47 74.03 11.31
C LYS A 368 -17.84 74.10 10.63
N ILE A 369 -18.73 73.13 10.82
CA ILE A 369 -20.04 73.05 10.12
C ILE A 369 -21.13 73.91 10.80
N GLY A 370 -20.82 74.60 11.91
CA GLY A 370 -21.76 75.50 12.60
C GLY A 370 -22.06 76.85 11.92
N THR A 371 -21.73 77.07 10.64
CA THR A 371 -21.96 78.36 9.97
C THR A 371 -22.55 78.20 8.56
N PRO A 372 -23.67 78.89 8.23
CA PRO A 372 -24.33 78.76 6.92
C PRO A 372 -23.48 79.22 5.72
N CYS A 373 -23.67 78.52 4.61
CA CYS A 373 -22.85 78.43 3.40
C CYS A 373 -22.43 79.74 2.68
N THR A 374 -21.18 79.76 2.19
CA THR A 374 -20.76 80.56 1.03
C THR A 374 -20.30 79.66 -0.12
N PHE A 375 -20.57 80.12 -1.35
CA PHE A 375 -20.34 79.45 -2.65
C PHE A 375 -18.92 78.87 -2.87
N LEU A 376 -17.92 79.30 -2.10
CA LEU A 376 -16.54 78.79 -2.22
C LEU A 376 -16.36 77.34 -1.72
N ASN A 377 -17.17 76.88 -0.75
CA ASN A 377 -17.02 75.54 -0.16
C ASN A 377 -17.55 74.43 -1.09
N ILE A 378 -18.60 74.71 -1.86
CA ILE A 378 -19.16 73.77 -2.84
C ILE A 378 -18.14 73.49 -3.97
N ARG A 379 -17.40 74.51 -4.42
CA ARG A 379 -16.39 74.36 -5.49
C ARG A 379 -15.16 73.56 -5.04
N LYS A 380 -14.74 73.70 -3.77
CA LYS A 380 -13.66 72.89 -3.18
C LYS A 380 -14.11 71.46 -2.90
N GLY A 381 -15.32 71.26 -2.39
CA GLY A 381 -15.94 69.95 -2.21
C GLY A 381 -16.10 69.18 -3.53
N ARG A 382 -16.56 69.84 -4.61
CA ARG A 382 -16.68 69.22 -5.94
C ARG A 382 -15.34 68.76 -6.52
N LYS A 383 -14.26 69.53 -6.32
CA LYS A 383 -12.89 69.12 -6.72
C LYS A 383 -12.39 67.91 -5.91
N PHE A 384 -12.75 67.82 -4.64
CA PHE A 384 -12.40 66.68 -3.79
C PHE A 384 -13.18 65.43 -4.18
N CYS A 385 -14.49 65.55 -4.41
CA CYS A 385 -15.33 64.45 -4.88
C CYS A 385 -14.87 63.91 -6.24
N ASN A 386 -14.50 64.77 -7.20
CA ASN A 386 -13.97 64.31 -8.49
C ASN A 386 -12.63 63.57 -8.35
N ARG A 387 -11.75 63.97 -7.42
CA ARG A 387 -10.51 63.23 -7.17
C ARG A 387 -10.77 61.86 -6.53
N LEU A 388 -11.69 61.79 -5.58
CA LEU A 388 -12.10 60.52 -4.99
C LEU A 388 -12.75 59.60 -6.01
N LEU A 389 -13.60 60.13 -6.89
CA LEU A 389 -14.26 59.35 -7.94
C LEU A 389 -13.24 58.79 -8.94
N ASN A 390 -12.26 59.60 -9.37
CA ASN A 390 -11.19 59.14 -10.25
C ASN A 390 -10.29 58.10 -9.56
N LEU A 391 -10.00 58.27 -8.27
CA LEU A 391 -9.20 57.31 -7.50
C LEU A 391 -9.93 55.97 -7.36
N VAL A 392 -11.25 56.00 -7.11
CA VAL A 392 -12.10 54.79 -7.06
C VAL A 392 -12.17 54.11 -8.42
N ASP A 393 -12.24 54.87 -9.52
CA ASP A 393 -12.25 54.33 -10.88
C ASP A 393 -10.92 53.65 -11.23
N GLU A 394 -9.78 54.26 -10.89
CA GLU A 394 -8.45 53.66 -11.07
C GLU A 394 -8.24 52.42 -10.19
N HIS A 395 -8.72 52.43 -8.94
CA HIS A 395 -8.74 51.24 -8.09
C HIS A 395 -9.64 50.13 -8.65
N GLY A 396 -10.78 50.48 -9.26
CA GLY A 396 -11.65 49.53 -9.94
C GLY A 396 -10.97 48.87 -11.15
N LYS A 397 -10.21 49.65 -11.94
CA LYS A 397 -9.46 49.13 -13.10
C LYS A 397 -8.31 48.21 -12.67
N THR A 398 -7.54 48.61 -11.67
CA THR A 398 -6.43 47.80 -11.13
C THR A 398 -6.94 46.51 -10.48
N PHE A 399 -8.06 46.57 -9.75
CA PHE A 399 -8.70 45.38 -9.18
C PHE A 399 -9.17 44.40 -10.27
N LYS A 400 -9.84 44.90 -11.33
CA LYS A 400 -10.23 44.07 -12.47
C LYS A 400 -9.04 43.42 -13.18
N ARG A 401 -7.93 44.16 -13.32
CA ARG A 401 -6.68 43.62 -13.91
C ARG A 401 -6.12 42.50 -13.04
N LEU A 402 -6.04 42.70 -11.73
CA LEU A 402 -5.57 41.69 -10.78
C LEU A 402 -6.47 40.45 -10.75
N GLU A 403 -7.79 40.64 -10.85
CA GLU A 403 -8.75 39.53 -10.91
C GLU A 403 -8.54 38.69 -12.18
N ASN A 404 -8.29 39.33 -13.32
CA ASN A 404 -8.01 38.64 -14.57
C ASN A 404 -6.65 37.93 -14.53
N ASP A 405 -5.61 38.56 -13.98
CA ASP A 405 -4.29 37.96 -13.82
C ASP A 405 -4.35 36.72 -12.91
N ASN A 406 -5.13 36.78 -11.81
CA ASN A 406 -5.32 35.66 -10.90
C ASN A 406 -6.11 34.50 -11.56
N LYS A 407 -7.13 34.81 -12.38
CA LYS A 407 -7.83 33.80 -13.19
C LYS A 407 -6.89 33.12 -14.17
N GLN A 408 -6.00 33.88 -14.81
CA GLN A 408 -5.00 33.35 -15.73
C GLN A 408 -3.97 32.46 -15.00
N GLU A 409 -3.52 32.87 -13.81
CA GLU A 409 -2.57 32.11 -13.00
C GLU A 409 -3.17 30.77 -12.54
N ILE A 410 -4.44 30.76 -12.10
CA ILE A 410 -5.17 29.53 -11.75
C ILE A 410 -5.30 28.61 -12.97
N LEU A 411 -5.58 29.16 -14.15
CA LEU A 411 -5.69 28.37 -15.39
C LEU A 411 -4.35 27.71 -15.75
N ASN A 412 -3.25 28.46 -15.62
CA ASN A 412 -1.90 27.95 -15.89
C ASN A 412 -1.53 26.83 -14.92
N ILE A 413 -1.78 27.00 -13.61
CA ILE A 413 -1.55 25.96 -12.59
C ILE A 413 -2.33 24.68 -12.93
N TRP A 414 -3.57 24.84 -13.39
CA TRP A 414 -4.41 23.70 -13.77
C TRP A 414 -3.86 22.98 -15.01
N GLN A 415 -3.39 23.71 -16.02
CA GLN A 415 -2.72 23.15 -17.20
C GLN A 415 -1.42 22.43 -16.83
N ASP A 416 -0.58 23.03 -15.99
CA ASP A 416 0.68 22.42 -15.55
C ASP A 416 0.42 21.11 -14.79
N LEU A 417 -0.57 21.09 -13.89
CA LEU A 417 -0.97 19.88 -13.19
C LEU A 417 -1.47 18.81 -14.18
N GLN A 418 -2.23 19.20 -15.20
CA GLN A 418 -2.70 18.29 -16.24
C GLN A 418 -1.53 17.72 -17.06
N ILE A 419 -0.53 18.53 -17.41
CA ILE A 419 0.67 18.09 -18.13
C ILE A 419 1.46 17.09 -17.29
N VAL A 420 1.75 17.42 -16.03
CA VAL A 420 2.51 16.54 -15.11
C VAL A 420 1.81 15.19 -14.92
N THR A 421 0.49 15.21 -14.72
CA THR A 421 -0.29 13.97 -14.55
C THR A 421 -0.32 13.13 -15.83
N THR A 422 -0.41 13.77 -17.00
CA THR A 422 -0.38 13.08 -18.29
C THR A 422 1.00 12.45 -18.54
N GLN A 423 2.08 13.17 -18.29
CA GLN A 423 3.45 12.65 -18.41
C GLN A 423 3.68 11.43 -17.52
N ARG A 424 3.21 11.47 -16.26
CA ARG A 424 3.30 10.33 -15.34
C ARG A 424 2.55 9.10 -15.84
N LEU A 425 1.39 9.29 -16.47
CA LEU A 425 0.64 8.20 -17.09
C LEU A 425 1.38 7.65 -18.32
N GLU A 426 1.96 8.51 -19.15
CA GLU A 426 2.78 8.09 -20.29
C GLU A 426 4.01 7.27 -19.88
N GLU A 427 4.70 7.65 -18.81
CA GLU A 427 5.82 6.86 -18.27
C GLU A 427 5.39 5.47 -17.82
N LYS A 428 4.24 5.36 -17.14
CA LYS A 428 3.66 4.07 -16.76
C LYS A 428 3.33 3.22 -17.98
N ILE A 429 2.76 3.82 -19.02
CA ILE A 429 2.46 3.14 -20.29
C ILE A 429 3.75 2.62 -20.93
N LYS A 430 4.80 3.44 -21.03
CA LYS A 430 6.10 3.04 -21.57
C LYS A 430 6.71 1.88 -20.76
N LYS A 431 6.64 1.93 -19.43
CA LYS A 431 7.13 0.85 -18.55
C LYS A 431 6.38 -0.47 -18.80
N LEU A 432 5.04 -0.42 -18.89
CA LEU A 432 4.21 -1.59 -19.19
C LEU A 432 4.48 -2.15 -20.59
N GLN A 433 4.68 -1.28 -21.59
CA GLN A 433 5.04 -1.70 -22.95
C GLN A 433 6.40 -2.41 -23.00
N LYS A 434 7.39 -1.93 -22.22
CA LYS A 434 8.69 -2.61 -22.09
C LYS A 434 8.54 -3.99 -21.45
N GLN A 435 7.83 -4.08 -20.32
CA GLN A 435 7.57 -5.36 -19.64
C GLN A 435 6.85 -6.36 -20.55
N LEU A 436 5.86 -5.91 -21.33
CA LEU A 436 5.17 -6.75 -22.29
C LEU A 436 6.10 -7.26 -23.40
N SER A 437 7.05 -6.43 -23.85
CA SER A 437 8.03 -6.81 -24.86
C SER A 437 9.02 -7.85 -24.31
N ASP A 438 9.50 -7.66 -23.08
CA ASP A 438 10.39 -8.61 -22.40
C ASP A 438 9.69 -9.96 -22.18
N LEU A 439 8.43 -9.95 -21.74
CA LEU A 439 7.61 -11.16 -21.59
C LEU A 439 7.38 -11.86 -22.93
N LYS A 440 7.11 -11.13 -24.01
CA LYS A 440 7.00 -11.70 -25.36
C LYS A 440 8.30 -12.38 -25.80
N LEU A 441 9.44 -11.76 -25.54
CA LEU A 441 10.75 -12.33 -25.88
C LEU A 441 11.03 -13.59 -25.06
N SER A 442 10.78 -13.54 -23.75
CA SER A 442 10.92 -14.69 -22.85
C SER A 442 10.02 -15.86 -23.28
N ASN A 443 8.76 -15.59 -23.60
CA ASN A 443 7.82 -16.61 -24.07
C ASN A 443 8.29 -17.24 -25.40
N LYS A 444 8.79 -16.42 -26.35
CA LYS A 444 9.42 -16.93 -27.57
C LYS A 444 10.61 -17.86 -27.26
N ASN A 445 11.47 -17.48 -26.32
CA ASN A 445 12.61 -18.29 -25.88
C ASN A 445 12.14 -19.62 -25.23
N MET A 446 11.19 -19.57 -24.30
CA MET A 446 10.62 -20.75 -23.67
C MET A 446 9.98 -21.68 -24.70
N LYS A 447 9.26 -21.14 -25.69
CA LYS A 447 8.69 -21.92 -26.79
C LYS A 447 9.78 -22.63 -27.60
N THR A 448 10.90 -21.96 -27.89
CA THR A 448 12.05 -22.58 -28.56
C THR A 448 12.74 -23.64 -27.69
N GLN A 449 12.84 -23.44 -26.38
CA GLN A 449 13.35 -24.47 -25.47
C GLN A 449 12.42 -25.69 -25.43
N LEU A 450 11.10 -25.47 -25.36
CA LEU A 450 10.11 -26.53 -25.35
C LEU A 450 10.14 -27.36 -26.64
N THR A 451 10.31 -26.73 -27.81
CA THR A 451 10.48 -27.46 -29.07
C THR A 451 11.76 -28.28 -29.08
N ARG A 452 12.88 -27.75 -28.56
CA ARG A 452 14.13 -28.52 -28.40
C ARG A 452 13.96 -29.72 -27.48
N VAL A 453 13.31 -29.55 -26.32
CA VAL A 453 13.03 -30.63 -25.37
C VAL A 453 12.15 -31.71 -26.01
N ASN A 454 11.11 -31.32 -26.76
CA ASN A 454 10.28 -32.27 -27.48
C ASN A 454 11.08 -33.07 -28.51
N VAL A 455 11.93 -32.42 -29.31
CA VAL A 455 12.81 -33.12 -30.26
C VAL A 455 13.76 -34.10 -29.56
N LEU A 456 14.30 -33.75 -28.39
CA LEU A 456 15.16 -34.65 -27.60
C LEU A 456 14.38 -35.84 -27.03
N LYS A 457 13.16 -35.60 -26.55
CA LYS A 457 12.25 -36.64 -26.07
C LYS A 457 11.93 -37.63 -27.18
N ASP A 458 11.56 -37.15 -28.36
CA ASP A 458 11.23 -37.99 -29.50
C ASP A 458 12.43 -38.82 -29.96
N LYS A 459 13.64 -38.23 -30.01
CA LYS A 459 14.88 -38.98 -30.27
C LYS A 459 15.16 -40.06 -29.23
N THR A 460 14.87 -39.79 -27.95
CA THR A 460 15.06 -40.76 -26.88
C THR A 460 14.06 -41.92 -26.99
N ILE A 461 12.79 -41.61 -27.24
CA ILE A 461 11.74 -42.60 -27.50
C ILE A 461 12.12 -43.48 -28.68
N GLU A 462 12.63 -42.90 -29.77
CA GLU A 462 13.05 -43.64 -30.97
C GLU A 462 14.22 -44.58 -30.68
N LYS A 463 15.21 -44.14 -29.89
CA LYS A 463 16.31 -45.00 -29.42
C LYS A 463 15.80 -46.15 -28.58
N LEU A 464 14.89 -45.89 -27.64
CA LEU A 464 14.29 -46.92 -26.78
C LEU A 464 13.49 -47.94 -27.60
N ARG A 465 12.70 -47.49 -28.58
CA ARG A 465 12.00 -48.37 -29.53
C ARG A 465 12.98 -49.25 -30.31
N LYS A 466 14.08 -48.69 -30.80
CA LYS A 466 15.13 -49.44 -31.50
C LYS A 466 15.85 -50.45 -30.60
N SER A 467 16.08 -50.15 -29.33
CA SER A 467 16.62 -51.13 -28.38
C SER A 467 15.63 -52.23 -28.04
N LEU A 468 14.34 -51.89 -27.91
CA LEU A 468 13.28 -52.85 -27.63
C LEU A 468 13.13 -53.85 -28.78
N THR A 469 13.08 -53.40 -30.03
CA THR A 469 12.99 -54.30 -31.19
C THR A 469 14.21 -55.20 -31.33
N LYS A 470 15.41 -54.69 -31.03
CA LYS A 470 16.63 -55.52 -30.96
C LYS A 470 16.54 -56.58 -29.86
N PHE A 471 16.06 -56.21 -28.68
CA PHE A 471 15.87 -57.12 -27.57
C PHE A 471 14.83 -58.21 -27.89
N GLU A 472 13.71 -57.83 -28.50
CA GLU A 472 12.69 -58.77 -28.98
C GLU A 472 13.24 -59.73 -30.04
N ALA A 473 14.06 -59.25 -30.99
CA ALA A 473 14.71 -60.10 -31.97
C ALA A 473 15.71 -61.08 -31.33
N MET A 474 16.47 -60.64 -30.32
CA MET A 474 17.37 -61.54 -29.56
C MET A 474 16.57 -62.56 -28.73
N LYS A 475 15.46 -62.14 -28.11
CA LYS A 475 14.56 -63.03 -27.38
C LYS A 475 13.94 -64.07 -28.31
N GLY A 476 13.45 -63.68 -29.48
CA GLY A 476 12.91 -64.61 -30.48
C GLY A 476 13.95 -65.62 -30.95
N LYS A 477 15.19 -65.18 -31.19
CA LYS A 477 16.31 -66.09 -31.53
C LYS A 477 16.65 -67.06 -30.40
N ALA A 478 16.72 -66.57 -29.16
CA ALA A 478 17.00 -67.41 -27.99
C ALA A 478 15.88 -68.44 -27.76
N VAL A 479 14.60 -68.06 -27.96
CA VAL A 479 13.46 -68.99 -27.88
C VAL A 479 13.56 -70.07 -28.97
N VAL A 480 13.87 -69.70 -30.21
CA VAL A 480 14.09 -70.68 -31.30
C VAL A 480 15.28 -71.59 -31.01
N GLU A 481 16.36 -71.07 -30.43
CA GLU A 481 17.54 -71.86 -30.06
C GLU A 481 17.25 -72.82 -28.90
N THR A 482 16.45 -72.43 -27.91
CA THR A 482 15.99 -73.33 -26.84
C THR A 482 15.00 -74.39 -27.33
N ASP A 483 14.12 -74.05 -28.27
CA ASP A 483 13.17 -75.01 -28.85
C ASP A 483 13.90 -76.03 -29.77
N LEU A 484 14.90 -75.60 -30.53
CA LEU A 484 15.75 -76.50 -31.32
C LEU A 484 16.64 -77.39 -30.43
N LYS A 485 17.13 -76.86 -29.30
CA LYS A 485 17.91 -77.64 -28.32
C LYS A 485 17.06 -78.74 -27.67
N THR A 486 15.86 -78.39 -27.20
CA THR A 486 14.95 -79.35 -26.55
C THR A 486 14.45 -80.44 -27.50
N THR A 487 14.20 -80.09 -28.77
CA THR A 487 13.84 -81.09 -29.80
C THR A 487 15.01 -82.00 -30.16
N LEU A 488 16.24 -81.48 -30.24
CA LEU A 488 17.45 -82.28 -30.45
C LEU A 488 17.72 -83.24 -29.27
N ASP A 489 17.67 -82.73 -28.04
CA ASP A 489 17.90 -83.54 -26.83
C ASP A 489 16.83 -84.64 -26.70
N SER A 490 15.58 -84.37 -27.08
CA SER A 490 14.50 -85.37 -27.13
C SER A 490 14.75 -86.45 -28.19
N ALA A 491 15.16 -86.06 -29.40
CA ALA A 491 15.45 -87.00 -30.49
C ALA A 491 16.68 -87.88 -30.19
N GLU A 492 17.70 -87.32 -29.55
CA GLU A 492 18.90 -88.05 -29.13
C GLU A 492 18.58 -89.06 -28.02
N GLN A 493 17.73 -88.69 -27.06
CA GLN A 493 17.29 -89.59 -26.01
C GLN A 493 16.40 -90.73 -26.55
N GLU A 494 15.56 -90.46 -27.54
CA GLU A 494 14.76 -91.48 -28.22
C GLU A 494 15.63 -92.47 -29.01
N ALA A 495 16.59 -91.97 -29.81
CA ALA A 495 17.56 -92.81 -30.51
C ALA A 495 18.37 -93.69 -29.55
N LYS A 496 18.71 -93.19 -28.37
CA LYS A 496 19.42 -93.96 -27.34
C LYS A 496 18.54 -95.07 -26.76
N ARG A 497 17.27 -94.80 -26.46
CA ARG A 497 16.31 -95.83 -26.02
C ARG A 497 16.07 -96.90 -27.08
N ASP A 498 16.05 -96.52 -28.35
CA ASP A 498 15.88 -97.46 -29.46
C ASP A 498 17.10 -98.36 -29.63
N LYS A 499 18.30 -97.81 -29.49
CA LYS A 499 19.54 -98.61 -29.46
C LYS A 499 19.55 -99.59 -28.29
N GLU A 500 19.08 -99.17 -27.12
CA GLU A 500 19.02 -100.00 -25.92
C GLU A 500 17.97 -101.11 -26.06
N ARG A 501 16.81 -100.83 -26.67
CA ARG A 501 15.83 -101.84 -27.07
C ARG A 501 16.38 -102.84 -28.10
N ALA A 502 17.15 -102.36 -29.09
CA ALA A 502 17.79 -103.24 -30.07
C ALA A 502 18.84 -104.15 -29.41
N HIS A 503 19.61 -103.64 -28.43
CA HIS A 503 20.52 -104.47 -27.65
C HIS A 503 19.79 -105.50 -26.79
N GLN A 504 18.70 -105.14 -26.13
CA GLN A 504 17.86 -106.10 -25.39
C GLN A 504 17.26 -107.16 -26.30
N MET A 505 16.81 -106.80 -27.51
CA MET A 505 16.34 -107.77 -28.50
C MET A 505 17.48 -108.71 -28.95
N LEU A 506 18.69 -108.20 -29.18
CA LEU A 506 19.83 -109.03 -29.55
C LEU A 506 20.25 -109.97 -28.42
N GLU A 507 20.24 -109.53 -27.16
CA GLU A 507 20.48 -110.41 -26.01
C GLU A 507 19.40 -111.49 -25.91
N THR A 508 18.13 -111.15 -26.14
CA THR A 508 17.03 -112.13 -26.14
C THR A 508 17.22 -113.17 -27.25
N ILE A 509 17.56 -112.73 -28.47
CA ILE A 509 17.88 -113.63 -29.60
C ILE A 509 19.12 -114.49 -29.28
N THR A 510 20.12 -113.93 -28.60
CA THR A 510 21.32 -114.68 -28.20
C THR A 510 20.98 -115.77 -27.18
N VAL A 511 20.11 -115.46 -26.21
CA VAL A 511 19.61 -116.44 -25.23
C VAL A 511 18.76 -117.52 -25.91
N GLU A 512 17.92 -117.15 -26.88
CA GLU A 512 17.15 -118.12 -27.68
C GLU A 512 18.07 -119.02 -28.53
N VAL A 513 19.12 -118.48 -29.16
CA VAL A 513 20.11 -119.26 -29.91
C VAL A 513 20.89 -120.20 -28.99
N VAL A 514 21.24 -119.77 -27.78
CA VAL A 514 21.91 -120.62 -26.77
C VAL A 514 20.97 -121.72 -26.28
N LEU A 515 19.67 -121.44 -26.10
CA LEU A 515 18.67 -122.46 -25.76
C LEU A 515 18.44 -123.46 -26.90
N LEU A 516 18.47 -123.01 -28.16
CA LEU A 516 18.43 -123.90 -29.34
C LEU A 516 19.71 -124.75 -29.48
N HIS A 517 20.86 -124.23 -29.06
CA HIS A 517 22.11 -124.99 -29.04
C HIS A 517 22.13 -126.02 -27.89
N LEU A 518 21.47 -125.74 -26.78
CA LEU A 518 21.31 -126.67 -25.65
C LEU A 518 20.25 -127.75 -25.91
N SER A 519 19.18 -127.43 -26.64
CA SER A 519 18.16 -128.41 -27.03
C SER A 519 18.64 -129.38 -28.12
N SER A 520 19.58 -128.96 -28.97
CA SER A 520 20.24 -129.85 -29.94
C SER A 520 21.27 -130.80 -29.31
N PHE A 521 21.77 -130.50 -28.10
CA PHE A 521 22.67 -131.40 -27.37
C PHE A 521 21.94 -132.43 -26.49
N SER A 522 20.63 -132.28 -26.26
CA SER A 522 19.81 -133.20 -25.47
C SER A 522 19.14 -134.31 -26.30
N LEU A 523 19.37 -134.38 -27.61
CA LEU A 523 18.81 -135.42 -28.49
C LEU A 523 19.82 -136.48 -28.95
N ASP A 524 21.08 -136.40 -28.50
CA ASP A 524 22.12 -137.41 -28.77
C ASP A 524 22.60 -138.13 -27.49
N LEU A 525 21.66 -138.49 -26.60
CA LEU A 525 21.90 -139.49 -25.54
C LEU A 525 20.90 -140.63 -25.60
#